data_AF-A0A9W8M6E0-F1
#
_entry.id   AF-A0A9W8M6E0-F1
#
_cell.length_a   1.000
_cell.length_b   1.000
_cell.length_c   1.000
_cell.angle_alpha   90.00
_cell.angle_beta   90.00
_cell.angle_gamma   90.00
#
_symmetry.space_group_name_H-M   'P 1'
#
loop_
_entity.id
_entity.type
_entity.pdbx_description
1 polymer ?
#
loop_
_entity_poly.entity_id
_entity_poly.type
_entity_poly.pdbx_seq_one_letter_code
_entity_poly.pdbx_strand_id
1 'polypeptide(L)'
;MDSRTASVGHGFTDGCYLKNDTYNGAATLVSFHLLRYALFTIMLIIVGPFVFRVVAAFFDLERDFKSIVDHFDDVTGGLMYTYILFTLGNYAHTFGWVTAVFYFVGLLVYSALTWLPFMGVDIPRWRSWSKEAWLVNSAGLVLVLVGAGFHIRWASQTGILQWYLPLFVLATASVWSPVFVKWLQHYCIDNCPDGLGIERRTRWAALAIIIPRSGAIRRKYQAEEENQLAVLRERAEQYAAARATSATQQSGGSDNDGDDDSYRPLAMAVGAVPVTTQRSSTAGSAMLNANNSHSTSRLNMPNEPAAQPRAITLTHAQKQEMIERKLRSRHYVNAKAGGPLPLYRYQLHLHHWQIFYILAFFTRFDEFASRACAGLVLGIFTHGHAAFGLDPLMERKGEPV
;
A
#
# COMPACT_ATOMS: atom_id res chain seq x y z
N MET A 1 -8.96 -67.79 -7.78
CA MET A 1 -9.95 -66.84 -7.20
C MET A 1 -9.49 -65.45 -7.60
N ASP A 2 -9.99 -64.96 -8.73
CA ASP A 2 -9.65 -63.63 -9.24
C ASP A 2 -10.43 -62.58 -8.45
N SER A 3 -9.78 -61.99 -7.45
CA SER A 3 -10.31 -60.79 -6.81
C SER A 3 -10.18 -59.64 -7.82
N ARG A 4 -11.19 -59.47 -8.67
CA ARG A 4 -11.41 -58.22 -9.39
C ARG A 4 -11.61 -57.15 -8.32
N THR A 5 -10.52 -56.46 -7.96
CA THR A 5 -10.58 -55.22 -7.20
C THR A 5 -11.42 -54.27 -8.02
N ALA A 6 -12.69 -54.11 -7.62
CA ALA A 6 -13.57 -53.10 -8.19
C ALA A 6 -12.80 -51.78 -8.10
N SER A 7 -12.63 -51.11 -9.24
CA SER A 7 -12.05 -49.78 -9.26
C SER A 7 -12.94 -48.90 -8.40
N VAL A 8 -12.47 -48.57 -7.20
CA VAL A 8 -13.11 -47.54 -6.39
C VAL A 8 -13.02 -46.29 -7.23
N GLY A 9 -14.14 -45.88 -7.82
CA GLY A 9 -14.19 -44.71 -8.68
C GLY A 9 -13.81 -43.51 -7.82
N HIS A 10 -12.61 -42.97 -8.06
CA HIS A 10 -12.18 -41.75 -7.40
C HIS A 10 -13.11 -40.63 -7.86
N GLY A 11 -13.96 -40.15 -6.94
CA GLY A 11 -14.83 -39.01 -7.21
C GLY A 11 -13.99 -37.75 -7.40
N PHE A 12 -14.55 -36.70 -7.99
CA PHE A 12 -13.90 -35.38 -8.09
C PHE A 12 -13.48 -34.82 -6.72
N THR A 13 -14.06 -35.33 -5.64
CA THR A 13 -13.71 -35.00 -4.24
C THR A 13 -12.49 -35.75 -3.71
N ASP A 14 -12.12 -36.88 -4.32
CA ASP A 14 -10.97 -37.67 -3.89
C ASP A 14 -9.72 -37.03 -4.50
N GLY A 15 -8.95 -36.31 -3.67
CA GLY A 15 -7.77 -35.57 -4.13
C GLY A 15 -6.79 -36.46 -4.92
N CYS A 16 -6.06 -35.86 -5.86
CA CYS A 16 -5.17 -36.53 -6.83
C CYS A 16 -3.96 -37.28 -6.24
N TYR A 17 -3.98 -37.61 -4.96
CA TYR A 17 -2.89 -38.32 -4.29
C TYR A 17 -3.04 -39.82 -4.49
N LEU A 18 -2.28 -40.33 -5.45
CA LEU A 18 -1.99 -41.74 -5.55
C LEU A 18 -0.89 -42.05 -4.53
N LYS A 19 -1.20 -42.87 -3.51
CA LYS A 19 -0.21 -43.42 -2.58
C LYS A 19 0.92 -44.17 -3.32
N ASN A 20 0.61 -44.67 -4.53
CA ASN A 20 1.56 -45.16 -5.52
C ASN A 20 1.66 -44.13 -6.66
N ASP A 21 2.27 -42.98 -6.40
CA ASP A 21 2.49 -41.96 -7.42
C ASP A 21 3.48 -42.52 -8.46
N THR A 22 2.97 -42.87 -9.64
CA THR A 22 3.77 -43.33 -10.77
C THR A 22 4.62 -42.20 -11.37
N TYR A 23 4.39 -40.94 -10.99
CA TYR A 23 5.08 -39.76 -11.51
C TYR A 23 6.31 -39.34 -10.68
N ASN A 24 6.96 -40.27 -9.98
CA ASN A 24 8.19 -40.00 -9.20
C ASN A 24 8.04 -38.82 -8.21
N GLY A 25 6.86 -38.70 -7.59
CA GLY A 25 6.56 -37.66 -6.62
C GLY A 25 6.17 -36.31 -7.23
N ALA A 26 6.09 -36.15 -8.55
CA ALA A 26 5.66 -34.88 -9.15
C ALA A 26 4.20 -34.54 -8.81
N ALA A 27 3.32 -35.54 -8.68
CA ALA A 27 1.93 -35.30 -8.29
C ALA A 27 1.82 -34.85 -6.82
N THR A 28 2.84 -35.08 -6.00
CA THR A 28 2.89 -34.56 -4.62
C THR A 28 3.19 -33.05 -4.54
N LEU A 29 3.54 -32.41 -5.67
CA LEU A 29 3.88 -30.99 -5.69
C LEU A 29 2.64 -30.09 -5.74
N VAL A 30 1.54 -30.57 -6.35
CA VAL A 30 0.30 -29.82 -6.52
C VAL A 30 -0.87 -30.76 -6.29
N SER A 31 -1.64 -30.51 -5.23
CA SER A 31 -2.85 -31.27 -4.91
C SER A 31 -4.00 -30.32 -4.62
N PHE A 32 -5.22 -30.76 -4.93
CA PHE A 32 -6.41 -29.98 -4.67
C PHE A 32 -7.56 -30.87 -4.19
N HIS A 33 -8.26 -30.41 -3.16
CA HIS A 33 -9.47 -31.04 -2.63
C HIS A 33 -10.45 -29.93 -2.27
N LEU A 34 -11.57 -29.86 -2.99
CA LEU A 34 -12.47 -28.71 -2.95
C LEU A 34 -13.02 -28.41 -1.55
N LEU A 35 -13.51 -29.42 -0.83
CA LEU A 35 -14.05 -29.22 0.53
C LEU A 35 -12.98 -28.72 1.51
N ARG A 36 -11.78 -29.33 1.50
CA ARG A 36 -10.66 -28.89 2.35
C ARG A 36 -10.22 -27.48 1.98
N TYR A 37 -10.20 -27.13 0.70
CA TYR A 37 -9.91 -25.78 0.23
C TYR A 37 -10.94 -24.76 0.74
N ALA A 38 -12.24 -25.08 0.67
CA ALA A 38 -13.30 -24.21 1.17
C ALA A 38 -13.15 -23.99 2.69
N LEU A 39 -12.93 -25.05 3.47
CA LEU A 39 -12.71 -24.97 4.92
C LEU A 39 -11.43 -24.17 5.25
N PHE A 40 -10.35 -24.43 4.53
CA PHE A 40 -9.09 -23.69 4.66
C PHE A 40 -9.28 -22.20 4.38
N THR A 41 -10.00 -21.85 3.32
CA THR A 41 -10.28 -20.47 2.93
C THR A 41 -11.15 -19.76 3.96
N ILE A 42 -12.22 -20.41 4.45
CA ILE A 42 -13.06 -19.86 5.53
C ILE A 42 -12.23 -19.62 6.78
N MET A 43 -11.36 -20.57 7.15
CA MET A 43 -10.48 -20.42 8.30
C MET A 43 -9.52 -19.24 8.17
N LEU A 44 -8.88 -19.09 7.01
CA LEU A 44 -7.81 -18.09 6.81
C LEU A 44 -8.36 -16.67 6.58
N ILE A 45 -9.51 -16.53 5.91
CA ILE A 45 -10.05 -15.23 5.49
C ILE A 45 -11.13 -14.70 6.44
N ILE A 46 -11.89 -15.59 7.07
CA ILE A 46 -13.03 -15.19 7.90
C ILE A 46 -12.73 -15.47 9.38
N VAL A 47 -12.59 -16.75 9.74
CA VAL A 47 -12.55 -17.17 11.15
C VAL A 47 -11.30 -16.63 11.85
N GLY A 48 -10.12 -16.80 11.25
CA GLY A 48 -8.86 -16.35 11.83
C GLY A 48 -8.79 -14.84 12.06
N PRO A 49 -8.97 -14.01 11.02
CA PRO A 49 -8.99 -12.56 11.16
C PRO A 49 -10.04 -12.08 12.15
N PHE A 50 -11.23 -12.71 12.19
CA PHE A 50 -12.25 -12.41 13.18
C PHE A 50 -11.79 -12.72 14.61
N VAL A 51 -11.28 -13.92 14.86
CA VAL A 51 -10.75 -14.33 16.16
C VAL A 51 -9.62 -13.40 16.60
N PHE A 52 -8.67 -13.10 15.71
CA PHE A 52 -7.62 -12.15 15.98
C PHE A 52 -8.18 -10.77 16.37
N ARG A 53 -9.14 -10.23 15.62
CA ARG A 53 -9.71 -8.91 15.92
C ARG A 53 -10.45 -8.85 17.25
N VAL A 54 -11.14 -9.93 17.63
CA VAL A 54 -11.78 -10.05 18.94
C VAL A 54 -10.72 -10.05 20.04
N VAL A 55 -9.69 -10.91 19.92
CA VAL A 55 -8.58 -10.99 20.89
C VAL A 55 -7.83 -9.66 20.98
N ALA A 56 -7.50 -9.05 19.85
CA ALA A 56 -6.83 -7.76 19.78
C ALA A 56 -7.65 -6.65 20.42
N ALA A 57 -8.98 -6.66 20.30
CA ALA A 57 -9.84 -5.71 20.99
C ALA A 57 -9.86 -5.93 22.51
N PHE A 58 -9.79 -7.18 22.97
CA PHE A 58 -9.77 -7.50 24.41
C PHE A 58 -8.44 -7.14 25.09
N PHE A 59 -7.32 -7.33 24.40
CA PHE A 59 -5.97 -7.12 24.94
C PHE A 59 -5.31 -5.81 24.49
N ASP A 60 -6.06 -4.96 23.78
CA ASP A 60 -5.56 -3.72 23.17
C ASP A 60 -4.27 -3.94 22.34
N LEU A 61 -4.28 -5.00 21.53
CA LEU A 61 -3.16 -5.32 20.66
C LEU A 61 -3.11 -4.33 19.49
N GLU A 62 -1.89 -4.04 19.03
CA GLU A 62 -1.63 -3.18 17.88
C GLU A 62 -2.38 -3.69 16.65
N ARG A 63 -3.15 -2.80 16.03
CA ARG A 63 -3.95 -3.08 14.84
C ARG A 63 -4.22 -1.78 14.08
N ASP A 64 -4.16 -1.87 12.77
CA ASP A 64 -4.57 -0.75 11.93
C ASP A 64 -6.08 -0.68 11.80
N PHE A 65 -6.61 0.55 11.83
CA PHE A 65 -7.98 0.78 11.44
C PHE A 65 -8.09 0.55 9.92
N LYS A 66 -8.94 -0.39 9.53
CA LYS A 66 -9.15 -0.71 8.11
C LYS A 66 -10.48 -0.15 7.64
N SER A 67 -10.46 0.56 6.52
CA SER A 67 -11.68 0.96 5.83
C SER A 67 -12.36 -0.25 5.19
N ILE A 68 -13.58 -0.06 4.69
CA ILE A 68 -14.29 -1.11 3.94
C ILE A 68 -13.53 -1.48 2.65
N VAL A 69 -12.87 -0.50 2.01
CA VAL A 69 -12.08 -0.72 0.80
C VAL A 69 -10.85 -1.56 1.12
N ASP A 70 -10.11 -1.20 2.17
CA ASP A 70 -8.94 -1.99 2.61
C ASP A 70 -9.34 -3.41 2.99
N HIS A 71 -10.50 -3.58 3.63
CA HIS A 71 -11.02 -4.91 3.95
C HIS A 71 -11.36 -5.72 2.69
N PHE A 72 -11.92 -5.10 1.65
CA PHE A 72 -12.19 -5.76 0.38
C PHE A 72 -10.89 -6.17 -0.34
N ASP A 73 -9.87 -5.30 -0.32
CA ASP A 73 -8.55 -5.59 -0.88
C ASP A 73 -7.86 -6.73 -0.11
N ASP A 74 -7.95 -6.73 1.22
CA ASP A 74 -7.45 -7.80 2.07
C ASP A 74 -8.12 -9.14 1.79
N VAL A 75 -9.44 -9.17 1.59
CA VAL A 75 -10.19 -10.38 1.26
C VAL A 75 -9.80 -10.88 -0.13
N THR A 76 -9.69 -9.98 -1.10
CA THR A 76 -9.35 -10.33 -2.49
C THR A 76 -7.92 -10.88 -2.58
N GLY A 77 -6.95 -10.18 -2.00
CA GLY A 77 -5.57 -10.63 -1.93
C GLY A 77 -5.45 -11.91 -1.10
N GLY A 78 -6.19 -12.00 0.00
CA GLY A 78 -6.28 -13.20 0.82
C GLY A 78 -6.78 -14.43 0.05
N LEU A 79 -7.81 -14.29 -0.80
CA LEU A 79 -8.31 -15.37 -1.66
C LEU A 79 -7.28 -15.84 -2.69
N MET A 80 -6.52 -14.90 -3.27
CA MET A 80 -5.42 -15.26 -4.17
C MET A 80 -4.33 -16.04 -3.41
N TYR A 81 -3.97 -15.59 -2.20
CA TYR A 81 -2.99 -16.27 -1.37
C TYR A 81 -3.46 -17.63 -0.87
N THR A 82 -4.72 -17.78 -0.46
CA THR A 82 -5.23 -19.08 -0.01
C THR A 82 -5.14 -20.11 -1.13
N TYR A 83 -5.45 -19.72 -2.38
CA TYR A 83 -5.30 -20.62 -3.51
C TYR A 83 -3.85 -21.06 -3.72
N ILE A 84 -2.91 -20.11 -3.76
CA ILE A 84 -1.48 -20.38 -3.95
C ILE A 84 -0.93 -21.24 -2.82
N LEU A 85 -1.20 -20.87 -1.56
CA LEU A 85 -0.73 -21.61 -0.40
C LEU A 85 -1.32 -23.01 -0.36
N PHE A 86 -2.63 -23.13 -0.58
CA PHE A 86 -3.31 -24.42 -0.51
C PHE A 86 -2.77 -25.41 -1.53
N THR A 87 -2.61 -24.96 -2.79
CA THR A 87 -2.14 -25.78 -3.90
C THR A 87 -0.66 -26.13 -3.77
N LEU A 88 0.22 -25.16 -3.53
CA LEU A 88 1.68 -25.37 -3.53
C LEU A 88 2.19 -25.96 -2.20
N GLY A 89 1.53 -25.61 -1.09
CA GLY A 89 1.83 -26.10 0.26
C GLY A 89 1.25 -27.48 0.58
N ASN A 90 0.56 -28.12 -0.38
CA ASN A 90 -0.03 -29.45 -0.25
C ASN A 90 -1.06 -29.55 0.90
N TYR A 91 -1.80 -28.47 1.16
CA TYR A 91 -2.79 -28.43 2.25
C TYR A 91 -4.00 -29.31 1.99
N ALA A 92 -4.19 -29.81 0.76
CA ALA A 92 -5.14 -30.89 0.54
C ALA A 92 -4.85 -32.11 1.43
N HIS A 93 -3.61 -32.31 1.89
CA HIS A 93 -3.22 -33.40 2.79
C HIS A 93 -2.96 -32.91 4.21
N THR A 94 -2.21 -31.83 4.34
CA THR A 94 -1.75 -31.37 5.64
C THR A 94 -2.76 -30.52 6.38
N PHE A 95 -3.82 -30.01 5.73
CA PHE A 95 -4.89 -29.34 6.43
C PHE A 95 -5.80 -30.35 7.15
N GLY A 96 -5.79 -30.28 8.49
CA GLY A 96 -6.60 -31.09 9.38
C GLY A 96 -6.66 -30.48 10.78
N TRP A 97 -7.16 -31.23 11.76
CA TRP A 97 -7.36 -30.71 13.13
C TRP A 97 -6.05 -30.26 13.79
N VAL A 98 -4.93 -30.97 13.57
CA VAL A 98 -3.60 -30.58 14.11
C VAL A 98 -3.23 -29.19 13.61
N THR A 99 -3.30 -29.00 12.30
CA THR A 99 -3.01 -27.72 11.64
C THR A 99 -3.92 -26.61 12.16
N ALA A 100 -5.22 -26.89 12.34
CA ALA A 100 -6.17 -25.92 12.90
C ALA A 100 -5.87 -25.53 14.35
N VAL A 101 -5.48 -26.49 15.21
CA VAL A 101 -5.08 -26.18 16.60
C VAL A 101 -3.81 -25.32 16.61
N PHE A 102 -2.77 -25.76 15.90
CA PHE A 102 -1.51 -25.03 15.85
C PHE A 102 -1.63 -23.69 15.11
N TYR A 103 -2.61 -23.54 14.24
CA TYR A 103 -2.98 -22.27 13.63
C TYR A 103 -3.39 -21.22 14.68
N PHE A 104 -4.31 -21.56 15.57
CA PHE A 104 -4.70 -20.64 16.63
C PHE A 104 -3.58 -20.44 17.66
N VAL A 105 -2.78 -21.47 17.96
CA VAL A 105 -1.58 -21.31 18.79
C VAL A 105 -0.62 -20.30 18.15
N GLY A 106 -0.31 -20.45 16.87
CA GLY A 106 0.58 -19.55 16.14
C GLY A 106 0.04 -18.12 16.11
N LEU A 107 -1.26 -17.97 15.83
CA LEU A 107 -1.93 -16.68 15.80
C LEU A 107 -1.79 -15.95 17.15
N LEU A 108 -2.16 -16.62 18.25
CA LEU A 108 -2.20 -16.00 19.57
C LEU A 108 -0.81 -15.82 20.20
N VAL A 109 0.07 -16.81 20.07
CA VAL A 109 1.44 -16.73 20.61
C VAL A 109 2.22 -15.66 19.86
N TYR A 110 2.08 -15.57 18.54
CA TYR A 110 2.76 -14.54 17.77
C TYR A 110 2.24 -13.14 18.09
N SER A 111 0.91 -12.98 18.24
CA SER A 111 0.32 -11.73 18.76
C SER A 111 0.91 -11.30 20.09
N ALA A 112 1.07 -12.23 21.03
CA ALA A 112 1.67 -11.94 22.33
C ALA A 112 3.16 -11.57 22.20
N LEU A 113 3.89 -12.20 21.29
CA LEU A 113 5.30 -11.89 21.02
C LEU A 113 5.47 -10.50 20.42
N THR A 114 4.63 -10.10 19.46
CA THR A 114 4.71 -8.78 18.82
C THR A 114 4.35 -7.65 19.77
N TRP A 115 3.61 -7.94 20.84
CA TRP A 115 3.27 -6.96 21.87
C TRP A 115 4.43 -6.65 22.83
N LEU A 116 5.50 -7.44 22.83
CA LEU A 116 6.65 -7.18 23.68
C LEU A 116 7.40 -5.94 23.19
N PRO A 117 7.68 -4.94 24.06
CA PRO A 117 8.23 -3.65 23.64
C PRO A 117 9.62 -3.75 23.01
N PHE A 118 10.39 -4.80 23.35
CA PHE A 118 11.70 -5.05 22.75
C PHE A 118 11.63 -5.74 21.38
N MET A 119 10.47 -6.22 20.94
CA MET A 119 10.29 -6.88 19.63
C MET A 119 9.98 -5.90 18.51
N GLY A 120 9.64 -4.64 18.81
CA GLY A 120 9.44 -3.56 17.84
C GLY A 120 10.74 -3.05 17.23
N VAL A 121 11.47 -3.94 16.55
CA VAL A 121 12.82 -3.65 16.03
C VAL A 121 12.89 -3.68 14.50
N ASP A 122 13.62 -2.72 13.93
CA ASP A 122 13.85 -2.64 12.49
C ASP A 122 14.95 -3.61 12.04
N ILE A 123 14.68 -4.45 11.04
CA ILE A 123 15.68 -5.35 10.43
C ILE A 123 16.96 -4.63 9.97
N PRO A 124 16.91 -3.46 9.28
CA PRO A 124 18.13 -2.74 8.89
C PRO A 124 19.02 -2.33 10.07
N ARG A 125 18.45 -2.24 11.28
CA ARG A 125 19.15 -1.87 12.51
C ARG A 125 19.41 -3.10 13.40
N TRP A 126 19.52 -4.30 12.83
CA TRP A 126 19.75 -5.54 13.57
C TRP A 126 20.93 -5.52 14.55
N ARG A 127 21.97 -4.73 14.25
CA ARG A 127 23.12 -4.55 15.15
C ARG A 127 22.80 -3.78 16.43
N SER A 128 21.76 -2.95 16.43
CA SER A 128 21.31 -2.18 17.60
C SER A 128 20.14 -2.82 18.33
N TRP A 129 19.76 -4.05 17.99
CA TRP A 129 18.74 -4.79 18.71
C TRP A 129 19.17 -5.06 20.15
N SER A 130 18.19 -5.09 21.06
CA SER A 130 18.44 -5.49 22.45
C SER A 130 18.84 -6.96 22.54
N LYS A 131 19.42 -7.38 23.67
CA LYS A 131 19.85 -8.78 23.86
C LYS A 131 18.65 -9.74 23.84
N GLU A 132 17.51 -9.29 24.36
CA GLU A 132 16.25 -10.02 24.41
C GLU A 132 15.69 -10.22 22.99
N ALA A 133 15.67 -9.16 22.17
CA ALA A 133 15.26 -9.25 20.78
C ALA A 133 16.15 -10.21 19.98
N TRP A 134 17.47 -10.14 20.20
CA TRP A 134 18.43 -11.07 19.61
C TRP A 134 18.15 -12.51 20.01
N LEU A 135 17.89 -12.77 21.28
CA LEU A 135 17.62 -14.11 21.78
C LEU A 135 16.36 -14.71 21.13
N VAL A 136 15.26 -13.95 21.09
CA VAL A 136 13.99 -14.40 20.49
C VAL A 136 14.15 -14.68 18.99
N ASN A 137 14.76 -13.75 18.25
CA ASN A 137 14.97 -13.92 16.81
C ASN A 137 15.94 -15.08 16.52
N SER A 138 16.98 -15.25 17.33
CA SER A 138 17.94 -16.36 17.19
C SER A 138 17.29 -17.71 17.49
N ALA A 139 16.45 -17.78 18.53
CA ALA A 139 15.66 -18.98 18.84
C ALA A 139 14.69 -19.32 17.68
N GLY A 140 14.00 -18.31 17.13
CA GLY A 140 13.16 -18.47 15.95
C GLY A 140 13.94 -18.98 14.74
N LEU A 141 15.12 -18.43 14.47
CA LEU A 141 16.00 -18.89 13.38
C LEU A 141 16.43 -20.35 13.57
N VAL A 142 16.87 -20.73 14.77
CA VAL A 142 17.24 -22.12 15.08
C VAL A 142 16.05 -23.05 14.86
N LEU A 143 14.85 -22.67 15.31
CA LEU A 143 13.63 -23.45 15.10
C LEU A 143 13.34 -23.68 13.61
N VAL A 144 13.45 -22.63 12.79
CA VAL A 144 13.26 -22.72 11.33
C VAL A 144 14.31 -23.63 10.69
N LEU A 145 15.58 -23.51 11.09
CA LEU A 145 16.67 -24.35 10.55
C LEU A 145 16.49 -25.82 10.91
N VAL A 146 16.08 -26.11 12.15
CA VAL A 146 15.75 -27.47 12.60
C VAL A 146 14.57 -28.02 11.81
N GLY A 147 13.50 -27.23 11.67
CA GLY A 147 12.34 -27.58 10.83
C GLY A 147 12.75 -27.88 9.39
N ALA A 148 13.65 -27.09 8.82
CA ALA A 148 14.17 -27.32 7.47
C ALA A 148 14.98 -28.60 7.35
N GLY A 149 15.86 -28.89 8.32
CA GLY A 149 16.60 -30.15 8.38
C GLY A 149 15.68 -31.37 8.41
N PHE A 150 14.60 -31.33 9.20
CA PHE A 150 13.61 -32.41 9.24
C PHE A 150 12.88 -32.59 7.91
N HIS A 151 12.48 -31.51 7.26
CA HIS A 151 11.77 -31.59 5.98
C HIS A 151 12.68 -32.07 4.84
N ILE A 152 13.95 -31.68 4.82
CA ILE A 152 14.93 -32.21 3.87
C ILE A 152 15.13 -33.72 4.10
N ARG A 153 15.22 -34.15 5.36
CA ARG A 153 15.30 -35.58 5.69
C ARG A 153 14.05 -36.35 5.22
N TRP A 154 12.85 -35.83 5.43
CA TRP A 154 11.63 -36.46 4.92
C TRP A 154 11.59 -36.49 3.39
N ALA A 155 11.98 -35.40 2.72
CA ALA A 155 12.07 -35.35 1.27
C ALA A 155 13.03 -36.41 0.71
N SER A 156 14.14 -36.66 1.41
CA SER A 156 15.08 -37.74 1.10
C SER A 156 14.45 -39.12 1.29
N GLN A 157 13.76 -39.36 2.41
CA GLN A 157 13.11 -40.64 2.70
C GLN A 157 11.97 -40.97 1.73
N THR A 158 11.25 -39.96 1.22
CA THR A 158 10.16 -40.14 0.25
C THR A 158 10.64 -40.11 -1.20
N GLY A 159 11.94 -39.98 -1.46
CA GLY A 159 12.50 -40.00 -2.82
C GLY A 159 12.20 -38.76 -3.67
N ILE A 160 11.76 -37.65 -3.06
CA ILE A 160 11.41 -36.40 -3.78
C ILE A 160 12.48 -35.31 -3.66
N LEU A 161 13.62 -35.62 -3.03
CA LEU A 161 14.68 -34.65 -2.73
C LEU A 161 15.15 -33.86 -3.97
N GLN A 162 15.26 -34.54 -5.11
CA GLN A 162 15.66 -33.94 -6.39
C GLN A 162 14.73 -32.83 -6.89
N TRP A 163 13.45 -32.86 -6.50
CA TRP A 163 12.47 -31.82 -6.83
C TRP A 163 12.34 -30.82 -5.69
N TYR A 164 12.38 -31.31 -4.46
CA TYR A 164 12.23 -30.50 -3.26
C TYR A 164 13.32 -29.43 -3.16
N LEU A 165 14.60 -29.80 -3.32
CA LEU A 165 15.71 -28.87 -3.10
C LEU A 165 15.78 -27.75 -4.14
N PRO A 166 15.68 -28.00 -5.47
CA PRO A 166 15.67 -26.91 -6.45
C PRO A 166 14.47 -25.97 -6.28
N LEU A 167 13.29 -26.51 -5.97
CA LEU A 167 12.10 -25.69 -5.72
C LEU A 167 12.26 -24.87 -4.43
N PHE A 168 12.87 -25.43 -3.39
CA PHE A 168 13.20 -24.70 -2.16
C PHE A 168 14.22 -23.58 -2.42
N VAL A 169 15.24 -23.83 -3.23
CA VAL A 169 16.21 -22.82 -3.66
C VAL A 169 15.53 -21.72 -4.48
N LEU A 170 14.66 -22.09 -5.42
CA LEU A 170 13.88 -21.14 -6.23
C LEU A 170 12.97 -20.27 -5.34
N ALA A 171 12.30 -20.89 -4.36
CA ALA A 171 11.47 -20.18 -3.39
C ALA A 171 12.29 -19.23 -2.53
N THR A 172 13.47 -19.66 -2.10
CA THR A 172 14.39 -18.81 -1.34
C THR A 172 14.90 -17.66 -2.19
N ALA A 173 15.25 -17.92 -3.45
CA ALA A 173 15.69 -16.89 -4.39
C ALA A 173 14.60 -15.84 -4.66
N SER A 174 13.31 -16.23 -4.66
CA SER A 174 12.22 -15.27 -4.85
C SER A 174 12.10 -14.28 -3.69
N VAL A 175 12.39 -14.70 -2.45
CA VAL A 175 12.50 -13.81 -1.27
C VAL A 175 13.69 -12.86 -1.36
N TRP A 176 14.83 -13.33 -1.85
CA TRP A 176 16.03 -12.48 -1.99
C TRP A 176 16.00 -11.57 -3.22
N SER A 177 15.20 -11.92 -4.23
CA SER A 177 15.12 -11.17 -5.49
C SER A 177 14.82 -9.68 -5.30
N PRO A 178 13.89 -9.23 -4.42
CA PRO A 178 13.60 -7.82 -4.29
C PRO A 178 14.70 -7.09 -3.53
N VAL A 179 15.39 -7.76 -2.59
CA VAL A 179 16.58 -7.21 -1.91
C VAL A 179 17.68 -6.93 -2.92
N PHE A 180 17.91 -7.88 -3.83
CA PHE A 180 18.84 -7.73 -4.94
C PHE A 180 18.43 -6.60 -5.89
N VAL A 181 17.15 -6.54 -6.28
CA VAL A 181 16.61 -5.46 -7.12
C VAL A 181 16.77 -4.09 -6.46
N LYS A 182 16.50 -3.97 -5.16
CA LYS A 182 16.70 -2.72 -4.40
C LYS A 182 18.17 -2.33 -4.35
N TRP A 183 19.06 -3.28 -4.06
CA TRP A 183 20.50 -3.04 -4.05
C TRP A 183 20.98 -2.56 -5.43
N LEU A 184 20.55 -3.22 -6.49
CA LEU A 184 20.86 -2.83 -7.86
C LEU A 184 20.31 -1.43 -8.18
N GLN A 185 19.08 -1.13 -7.77
CA GLN A 185 18.48 0.18 -7.95
C GLN A 185 19.29 1.28 -7.24
N HIS A 186 19.66 1.09 -5.98
CA HIS A 186 20.49 2.06 -5.24
C HIS A 186 21.87 2.23 -5.91
N TYR A 187 22.51 1.12 -6.28
CA TYR A 187 23.77 1.15 -7.01
C TYR A 187 23.65 1.97 -8.30
N CYS A 188 22.55 1.82 -9.05
CA CYS A 188 22.31 2.59 -10.27
C CYS A 188 22.01 4.07 -10.00
N ILE A 189 21.25 4.41 -8.95
CA ILE A 189 21.00 5.81 -8.58
C ILE A 189 22.33 6.50 -8.22
N ASP A 190 23.18 5.82 -7.45
CA ASP A 190 24.41 6.43 -6.93
C ASP A 190 25.54 6.47 -7.97
N ASN A 191 25.62 5.50 -8.89
CA ASN A 191 26.71 5.39 -9.87
C ASN A 191 26.31 5.74 -11.31
N CYS A 192 25.02 5.90 -11.60
CA CYS A 192 24.51 6.22 -12.94
C CYS A 192 23.49 7.37 -12.86
N PRO A 193 23.93 8.61 -12.55
CA PRO A 193 23.03 9.75 -12.39
C PRO A 193 22.21 10.07 -13.66
N ASP A 194 22.72 9.71 -14.84
CA ASP A 194 22.01 9.85 -16.12
C ASP A 194 21.00 8.71 -16.40
N GLY A 195 20.84 7.79 -15.45
CA GLY A 195 20.08 6.55 -15.56
C GLY A 195 20.85 5.43 -16.27
N LEU A 196 20.52 4.17 -15.92
CA LEU A 196 20.86 3.03 -16.78
C LEU A 196 20.20 3.31 -18.13
N GLY A 197 20.97 3.55 -19.20
CA GLY A 197 20.43 3.84 -20.54
C GLY A 197 19.43 2.80 -21.07
N ILE A 198 19.20 1.69 -20.36
CA ILE A 198 18.10 0.74 -20.53
C ILE A 198 16.74 1.45 -20.48
N GLU A 199 16.43 2.30 -19.51
CA GLU A 199 15.13 3.01 -19.50
C GLU A 199 14.99 3.93 -20.71
N ARG A 200 16.08 4.57 -21.12
CA ARG A 200 16.09 5.41 -22.33
C ARG A 200 15.88 4.57 -23.58
N ARG A 201 16.47 3.37 -23.65
CA ARG A 201 16.33 2.42 -24.77
C ARG A 201 14.97 1.73 -24.80
N THR A 202 14.43 1.28 -23.67
CA THR A 202 13.10 0.67 -23.58
C THR A 202 12.01 1.70 -23.82
N ARG A 203 12.18 2.93 -23.31
CA ARG A 203 11.29 4.05 -23.64
C ARG A 203 11.40 4.44 -25.11
N TRP A 204 12.60 4.49 -25.68
CA TRP A 204 12.78 4.77 -27.11
C TRP A 204 12.16 3.66 -27.96
N ALA A 205 12.32 2.40 -27.59
CA ALA A 205 11.69 1.26 -28.26
C ALA A 205 10.17 1.28 -28.12
N ALA A 206 9.64 1.51 -26.91
CA ALA A 206 8.20 1.63 -26.66
C ALA A 206 7.59 2.82 -27.41
N LEU A 207 8.26 3.98 -27.44
CA LEU A 207 7.84 5.12 -28.24
C LEU A 207 7.95 4.84 -29.74
N ALA A 208 8.97 4.11 -30.20
CA ALA A 208 9.12 3.72 -31.60
C ALA A 208 8.04 2.71 -32.06
N ILE A 209 7.51 1.91 -31.14
CA ILE A 209 6.44 0.92 -31.40
C ILE A 209 5.04 1.55 -31.25
N ILE A 210 4.80 2.31 -30.18
CA ILE A 210 3.48 2.84 -29.81
C ILE A 210 3.17 4.17 -30.52
N ILE A 211 4.19 4.96 -30.83
CA ILE A 211 4.05 6.11 -31.72
C ILE A 211 4.44 5.59 -33.10
N PRO A 212 3.49 5.07 -33.91
CA PRO A 212 3.78 4.93 -35.33
C PRO A 212 4.27 6.30 -35.79
N ARG A 213 5.18 6.27 -36.77
CA ARG A 213 5.90 7.40 -37.39
C ARG A 213 4.96 8.46 -38.01
N SER A 214 3.85 8.83 -37.36
CA SER A 214 2.90 9.85 -37.76
C SER A 214 3.52 11.21 -37.47
N GLY A 215 4.45 11.61 -38.34
CA GLY A 215 4.79 13.02 -38.49
C GLY A 215 3.55 13.90 -38.73
N ALA A 216 2.38 13.31 -39.05
CA ALA A 216 1.08 13.97 -39.09
C ALA A 216 0.59 14.46 -37.73
N ILE A 217 0.69 13.66 -36.65
CA ILE A 217 0.25 14.07 -35.31
C ILE A 217 1.16 15.16 -34.77
N ARG A 218 2.48 15.04 -34.98
CA ARG A 218 3.44 16.09 -34.59
C ARG A 218 3.19 17.40 -35.32
N ARG A 219 2.90 17.33 -36.63
CA ARG A 219 2.50 18.51 -37.44
C ARG A 219 1.21 19.14 -36.94
N LYS A 220 0.22 18.34 -36.54
CA LYS A 220 -1.05 18.85 -36.01
C LYS A 220 -0.85 19.60 -34.68
N TYR A 221 -0.08 19.03 -33.75
CA TYR A 221 0.22 19.71 -32.48
C TYR A 221 1.06 20.98 -32.67
N GLN A 222 2.04 20.97 -33.58
CA GLN A 222 2.82 22.18 -33.90
C GLN A 222 1.94 23.27 -34.53
N ALA A 223 1.04 22.90 -35.44
CA ALA A 223 0.08 23.84 -36.03
C ALA A 223 -0.91 24.42 -35.00
N GLU A 224 -1.37 23.60 -34.04
CA GLU A 224 -2.23 24.08 -32.94
C GLU A 224 -1.47 25.03 -32.01
N GLU A 225 -0.20 24.75 -31.70
CA GLU A 225 0.64 25.61 -30.86
C GLU A 225 0.96 26.94 -31.55
N GLU A 226 1.30 26.93 -32.84
CA GLU A 226 1.51 28.14 -33.64
C GLU A 226 0.23 28.99 -33.73
N ASN A 227 -0.94 28.36 -33.89
CA ASN A 227 -2.22 29.06 -33.93
C ASN A 227 -2.56 29.68 -32.57
N GLN A 228 -2.30 28.97 -31.46
CA GLN A 228 -2.47 29.54 -30.12
C GLN A 228 -1.55 30.73 -29.87
N LEU A 229 -0.29 30.65 -30.31
CA LEU A 229 0.67 31.75 -30.21
C LEU A 229 0.24 32.96 -31.04
N ALA A 230 -0.31 32.74 -32.25
CA ALA A 230 -0.85 33.79 -33.09
C ALA A 230 -2.02 34.52 -32.41
N VAL A 231 -2.98 33.78 -31.84
CA VAL A 231 -4.12 34.37 -31.11
C VAL A 231 -3.68 35.16 -29.88
N LEU A 232 -2.67 34.66 -29.14
CA LEU A 232 -2.12 35.39 -27.99
C LEU A 232 -1.41 36.67 -28.40
N ARG A 233 -0.68 36.65 -29.51
CA ARG A 233 0.00 37.82 -30.06
C ARG A 233 -1.01 38.89 -30.50
N GLU A 234 -2.06 38.49 -31.19
CA GLU A 234 -3.14 39.40 -31.60
C GLU A 234 -3.82 40.05 -30.38
N ARG A 235 -4.13 39.27 -29.33
CA ARG A 235 -4.68 39.83 -28.09
C ARG A 235 -3.72 40.81 -27.42
N ALA A 236 -2.43 40.50 -27.37
CA ALA A 236 -1.44 41.39 -26.77
C ALA A 236 -1.35 42.73 -27.52
N GLU A 237 -1.43 42.70 -28.85
CA GLU A 237 -1.45 43.90 -29.70
C GLU A 237 -2.73 44.73 -29.48
N GLN A 238 -3.90 44.08 -29.36
CA GLN A 238 -5.16 44.77 -29.02
C GLN A 238 -5.11 45.46 -27.65
N TYR A 239 -4.54 44.80 -26.63
CA TYR A 239 -4.35 45.41 -25.31
C TYR A 239 -3.38 46.59 -25.34
N ALA A 240 -2.29 46.47 -26.11
CA ALA A 240 -1.34 47.58 -26.29
C ALA A 240 -1.99 48.79 -26.97
N ALA A 241 -2.79 48.56 -28.01
CA ALA A 241 -3.54 49.60 -28.71
C ALA A 241 -4.56 50.28 -27.78
N ALA A 242 -5.39 49.51 -27.06
CA ALA A 242 -6.38 50.07 -26.13
C ALA A 242 -5.75 50.92 -25.02
N ARG A 243 -4.58 50.52 -24.53
CA ARG A 243 -3.80 51.28 -23.54
C ARG A 243 -3.27 52.59 -24.12
N ALA A 244 -2.79 52.60 -25.36
CA ALA A 244 -2.36 53.81 -26.04
C ALA A 244 -3.52 54.81 -26.23
N THR A 245 -4.70 54.35 -26.63
CA THR A 245 -5.89 55.20 -26.79
C THR A 245 -6.35 55.82 -25.46
N SER A 246 -6.29 55.03 -24.38
CA SER A 246 -6.66 55.48 -23.03
C SER A 246 -5.68 56.52 -22.48
N ALA A 247 -4.38 56.37 -22.78
CA ALA A 247 -3.36 57.34 -22.39
C ALA A 247 -3.53 58.69 -23.10
N THR A 248 -3.95 58.69 -24.37
CA THR A 248 -4.22 59.93 -25.12
C THR A 248 -5.45 60.68 -24.60
N GLN A 249 -6.49 59.99 -24.12
CA GLN A 249 -7.67 60.64 -23.55
C GLN A 249 -7.44 61.24 -22.16
N GLN A 250 -6.51 60.70 -21.36
CA GLN A 250 -6.16 61.27 -20.05
C GLN A 250 -5.24 62.49 -20.11
N SER A 251 -4.62 62.78 -21.25
CA SER A 251 -3.73 63.94 -21.42
C SER A 251 -4.47 65.24 -21.78
N GLY A 252 -5.79 65.24 -21.92
CA GLY A 252 -6.59 66.37 -22.42
C GLY A 252 -7.45 67.11 -21.40
N GLY A 253 -7.31 66.85 -20.09
CA GLY A 253 -8.18 67.41 -19.07
C GLY A 253 -7.46 67.80 -17.79
N SER A 254 -6.64 68.85 -17.83
CA SER A 254 -6.25 69.58 -16.62
C SER A 254 -5.74 70.97 -17.02
N ASP A 255 -6.67 71.91 -17.14
CA ASP A 255 -6.46 73.33 -16.90
C ASP A 255 -7.74 73.84 -16.23
N ASN A 256 -7.74 73.85 -14.90
CA ASN A 256 -8.40 74.85 -14.06
C ASN A 256 -8.23 74.49 -12.58
N ASP A 257 -7.40 75.30 -11.94
CA ASP A 257 -7.61 76.00 -10.66
C ASP A 257 -8.36 75.30 -9.52
N GLY A 258 -7.69 75.29 -8.37
CA GLY A 258 -8.34 75.20 -7.07
C GLY A 258 -7.40 74.73 -5.99
N ASP A 259 -6.64 75.67 -5.42
CA ASP A 259 -6.05 75.56 -4.10
C ASP A 259 -7.01 74.87 -3.12
N ASP A 260 -6.59 73.76 -2.50
CA ASP A 260 -6.84 73.61 -1.08
C ASP A 260 -5.79 72.71 -0.43
N ASP A 261 -5.34 73.23 0.70
CA ASP A 261 -4.28 72.75 1.54
C ASP A 261 -4.70 71.50 2.32
N SER A 262 -3.69 70.81 2.86
CA SER A 262 -3.77 69.75 3.86
C SER A 262 -4.10 68.34 3.34
N TYR A 263 -3.10 67.46 3.32
CA TYR A 263 -3.11 66.25 4.16
C TYR A 263 -1.70 65.64 4.26
N ARG A 264 -1.37 65.28 5.50
CA ARG A 264 -0.09 64.81 6.05
C ARG A 264 0.48 63.54 5.39
N PRO A 265 1.81 63.35 5.43
CA PRO A 265 2.44 62.09 5.05
C PRO A 265 2.36 61.07 6.20
N LEU A 266 1.78 59.90 5.93
CA LEU A 266 1.87 58.73 6.82
C LEU A 266 2.91 57.77 6.26
N ALA A 267 4.11 57.85 6.85
CA ALA A 267 5.15 56.85 6.72
C ALA A 267 4.65 55.52 7.31
N MET A 268 4.65 54.46 6.50
CA MET A 268 4.45 53.10 7.01
C MET A 268 5.77 52.61 7.61
N ALA A 269 5.84 52.64 8.94
CA ALA A 269 6.84 51.93 9.71
C ALA A 269 6.32 50.53 10.04
N VAL A 270 7.17 49.54 9.76
CA VAL A 270 7.05 48.14 10.15
C VAL A 270 7.25 48.04 11.68
N GLY A 271 6.32 47.41 12.40
CA GLY A 271 6.40 47.27 13.85
C GLY A 271 5.56 46.13 14.42
N ALA A 272 6.24 45.27 15.17
CA ALA A 272 5.81 44.03 15.80
C ALA A 272 4.55 44.12 16.70
N VAL A 273 3.85 42.98 16.79
CA VAL A 273 2.78 42.71 17.76
C VAL A 273 3.38 42.13 19.04
N PRO A 274 3.05 42.70 20.21
CA PRO A 274 2.80 41.88 21.39
C PRO A 274 1.47 42.26 22.03
N VAL A 275 0.65 41.28 22.41
CA VAL A 275 -0.48 41.51 23.32
C VAL A 275 -0.45 40.48 24.44
N THR A 276 -0.29 41.01 25.65
CA THR A 276 -0.45 40.35 26.94
C THR A 276 -1.73 40.90 27.61
N THR A 277 -2.61 39.97 27.99
CA THR A 277 -3.47 39.86 29.18
C THR A 277 -3.90 41.10 30.01
N GLN A 278 -5.22 41.29 30.16
CA GLN A 278 -5.99 41.70 31.38
C GLN A 278 -7.49 41.68 30.98
N ARG A 279 -8.48 40.98 31.58
CA ARG A 279 -8.95 40.67 32.96
C ARG A 279 -9.72 41.81 33.66
N SER A 280 -11.07 41.77 33.62
CA SER A 280 -12.04 42.08 34.71
C SER A 280 -13.48 42.03 34.14
N SER A 281 -14.30 41.03 34.45
CA SER A 281 -15.32 41.00 35.53
C SER A 281 -16.35 42.15 35.53
N THR A 282 -17.62 41.86 35.22
CA THR A 282 -18.77 42.43 35.94
C THR A 282 -19.97 41.47 35.89
N ALA A 283 -20.59 41.25 37.04
CA ALA A 283 -21.82 40.52 37.27
C ALA A 283 -23.01 41.48 37.39
N GLY A 284 -24.25 41.00 37.16
CA GLY A 284 -25.44 41.60 37.76
C GLY A 284 -26.72 41.64 36.90
N SER A 285 -27.71 40.83 37.30
CA SER A 285 -29.18 41.07 37.32
C SER A 285 -29.93 41.36 36.01
N ALA A 286 -30.81 40.48 35.52
CA ALA A 286 -32.18 40.13 35.97
C ALA A 286 -33.27 41.16 35.60
N MET A 287 -34.15 40.82 34.63
CA MET A 287 -35.62 40.90 34.75
C MET A 287 -36.38 40.41 33.49
N LEU A 288 -37.35 39.53 33.73
CA LEU A 288 -38.69 39.36 33.13
C LEU A 288 -38.90 39.50 31.61
N ASN A 289 -39.35 38.41 30.97
CA ASN A 289 -40.67 38.45 30.32
C ASN A 289 -41.28 37.05 30.17
N ALA A 290 -42.59 36.96 30.44
CA ALA A 290 -43.41 35.76 30.40
C ALA A 290 -44.19 35.66 29.07
N ASN A 291 -44.72 34.45 28.83
CA ASN A 291 -45.75 34.07 27.85
C ASN A 291 -45.27 33.69 26.45
N ASN A 292 -45.12 32.38 26.20
CA ASN A 292 -46.20 31.66 25.53
C ASN A 292 -45.98 30.14 25.54
N SER A 293 -46.98 29.45 26.03
CA SER A 293 -47.15 28.01 26.04
C SER A 293 -47.58 27.50 24.67
N HIS A 294 -46.79 26.65 24.02
CA HIS A 294 -47.33 25.57 23.19
C HIS A 294 -46.41 24.35 23.18
N SER A 295 -46.94 23.29 23.79
CA SER A 295 -46.41 21.94 23.86
C SER A 295 -46.35 21.30 22.47
N THR A 296 -45.15 21.02 21.99
CA THR A 296 -44.89 19.82 21.17
C THR A 296 -43.63 19.15 21.69
N SER A 297 -43.80 17.97 22.30
CA SER A 297 -42.68 17.08 22.62
C SER A 297 -41.99 16.65 21.33
N ARG A 298 -40.96 17.39 20.92
CA ARG A 298 -39.95 16.92 19.96
C ARG A 298 -38.76 16.41 20.76
N LEU A 299 -38.39 15.16 20.48
CA LEU A 299 -37.15 14.54 20.92
C LEU A 299 -35.98 15.51 20.70
N ASN A 300 -35.22 15.76 21.78
CA ASN A 300 -33.92 16.43 21.76
C ASN A 300 -32.95 15.65 20.84
N MET A 301 -32.94 16.00 19.56
CA MET A 301 -31.81 15.71 18.69
C MET A 301 -30.67 16.66 19.10
N PRO A 302 -29.42 16.17 19.23
CA PRO A 302 -28.28 17.01 19.52
C PRO A 302 -28.15 18.08 18.43
N ASN A 303 -27.95 19.33 18.87
CA ASN A 303 -27.77 20.51 18.03
C ASN A 303 -26.92 20.18 16.80
N GLU A 304 -27.50 20.38 15.62
CA GLU A 304 -26.80 20.41 14.34
C GLU A 304 -25.54 21.29 14.50
N PRO A 305 -24.34 20.78 14.18
CA PRO A 305 -23.15 21.61 14.20
C PRO A 305 -23.37 22.77 13.23
N ALA A 306 -23.13 23.98 13.75
CA ALA A 306 -23.21 25.24 13.04
C ALA A 306 -22.71 25.08 11.59
N ALA A 307 -23.58 25.48 10.65
CA ALA A 307 -23.39 25.43 9.21
C ALA A 307 -21.92 25.48 8.81
N GLN A 308 -21.40 24.34 8.32
CA GLN A 308 -20.05 24.30 7.77
C GLN A 308 -19.92 25.42 6.72
N PRO A 309 -18.83 26.21 6.76
CA PRO A 309 -18.63 27.30 5.82
C PRO A 309 -18.77 26.76 4.40
N ARG A 310 -19.72 27.33 3.63
CA ARG A 310 -19.98 26.98 2.23
C ARG A 310 -18.64 26.84 1.52
N ALA A 311 -18.41 25.68 0.92
CA ALA A 311 -17.21 25.38 0.15
C ALA A 311 -16.88 26.56 -0.75
N ILE A 312 -15.73 27.19 -0.51
CA ILE A 312 -15.26 28.34 -1.27
C ILE A 312 -15.18 27.88 -2.73
N THR A 313 -16.06 28.44 -3.57
CA THR A 313 -16.08 28.14 -5.00
C THR A 313 -14.79 28.68 -5.61
N LEU A 314 -13.79 27.83 -5.77
CA LEU A 314 -12.51 28.18 -6.41
C LEU A 314 -12.78 28.82 -7.77
N THR A 315 -12.12 29.96 -8.03
CA THR A 315 -12.18 30.61 -9.33
C THR A 315 -11.54 29.73 -10.40
N HIS A 316 -11.89 29.93 -11.67
CA HIS A 316 -11.32 29.16 -12.78
C HIS A 316 -9.78 29.22 -12.80
N ALA A 317 -9.21 30.40 -12.53
CA ALA A 317 -7.76 30.60 -12.42
C ALA A 317 -7.14 29.77 -11.28
N GLN A 318 -7.78 29.73 -10.10
CA GLN A 318 -7.30 28.92 -8.97
C GLN A 318 -7.41 27.41 -9.24
N LYS A 319 -8.48 26.96 -9.91
CA LYS A 319 -8.58 25.56 -10.35
C LYS A 319 -7.48 25.22 -11.35
N GLN A 320 -7.20 26.12 -12.28
CA GLN A 320 -6.17 25.93 -13.31
C GLN A 320 -4.76 25.96 -12.73
N GLU A 321 -4.47 26.83 -11.76
CA GLU A 321 -3.20 26.82 -11.02
C GLU A 321 -3.05 25.54 -10.20
N MET A 322 -4.12 25.06 -9.55
CA MET A 322 -4.09 23.81 -8.79
C MET A 322 -3.89 22.60 -9.71
N ILE A 323 -4.50 22.60 -10.89
CA ILE A 323 -4.30 21.58 -11.92
C ILE A 323 -2.87 21.66 -12.44
N GLU A 324 -2.33 22.83 -12.76
CA GLU A 324 -0.94 22.99 -13.18
C GLU A 324 0.04 22.58 -12.10
N ARG A 325 -0.21 22.93 -10.83
CA ARG A 325 0.62 22.51 -9.69
C ARG A 325 0.54 20.99 -9.51
N LYS A 326 -0.65 20.39 -9.65
CA LYS A 326 -0.83 18.92 -9.67
C LYS A 326 -0.19 18.26 -10.89
N LEU A 327 -0.15 18.90 -12.05
CA LEU A 327 0.48 18.39 -13.28
C LEU A 327 2.00 18.58 -13.28
N ARG A 328 2.52 19.66 -12.69
CA ARG A 328 3.97 19.84 -12.46
C ARG A 328 4.48 18.84 -11.41
N SER A 329 3.70 18.60 -10.35
CA SER A 329 4.02 17.54 -9.37
C SER A 329 3.75 16.13 -9.89
N ARG A 330 2.83 15.94 -10.86
CA ARG A 330 2.68 14.70 -11.62
C ARG A 330 3.55 14.75 -12.86
N HIS A 331 4.84 14.47 -12.67
CA HIS A 331 6.01 14.41 -13.57
C HIS A 331 5.91 14.03 -15.07
N TYR A 332 4.73 13.89 -15.66
CA TYR A 332 4.55 13.78 -17.11
C TYR A 332 5.03 15.03 -17.87
N VAL A 333 5.20 16.18 -17.21
CA VAL A 333 5.62 17.43 -17.87
C VAL A 333 7.15 17.52 -18.06
N ASN A 334 7.97 16.92 -17.20
CA ASN A 334 9.44 16.87 -17.40
C ASN A 334 9.86 15.97 -18.56
N ALA A 335 8.98 15.06 -19.01
CA ALA A 335 9.21 14.23 -20.18
C ALA A 335 9.35 15.03 -21.49
N LYS A 336 8.79 16.26 -21.57
CA LYS A 336 8.89 17.15 -22.74
C LYS A 336 10.16 18.01 -22.75
N ALA A 337 10.77 18.27 -21.60
CA ALA A 337 11.87 19.23 -21.47
C ALA A 337 13.28 18.62 -21.63
N GLY A 338 13.38 17.30 -21.87
CA GLY A 338 14.69 16.62 -22.01
C GLY A 338 15.51 16.56 -20.72
N GLY A 339 14.96 17.01 -19.58
CA GLY A 339 15.59 16.90 -18.27
C GLY A 339 15.63 15.46 -17.75
N PRO A 340 16.56 15.15 -16.82
CA PRO A 340 16.61 13.85 -16.17
C PRO A 340 15.29 13.55 -15.45
N LEU A 341 14.85 12.29 -15.50
CA LEU A 341 13.69 11.85 -14.74
C LEU A 341 14.04 11.91 -13.24
N PRO A 342 13.13 12.41 -12.39
CA PRO A 342 13.34 12.34 -10.95
C PRO A 342 13.52 10.88 -10.53
N LEU A 343 14.64 10.59 -9.85
CA LEU A 343 14.92 9.27 -9.31
C LEU A 343 14.20 9.14 -7.97
N TYR A 344 13.37 8.11 -7.83
CA TYR A 344 12.71 7.80 -6.57
C TYR A 344 13.45 6.70 -5.85
N ARG A 345 13.61 6.86 -4.53
CA ARG A 345 13.97 5.76 -3.65
C ARG A 345 12.70 4.98 -3.31
N TYR A 346 12.66 3.71 -3.67
CA TYR A 346 11.59 2.82 -3.24
C TYR A 346 11.95 2.17 -1.91
N GLN A 347 10.98 2.05 -1.02
CA GLN A 347 11.11 1.13 0.10
C GLN A 347 10.64 -0.23 -0.33
N LEU A 348 11.55 -1.19 -0.25
CA LEU A 348 11.19 -2.58 -0.37
C LEU A 348 10.55 -3.02 0.94
N HIS A 349 9.30 -3.43 0.83
CA HIS A 349 8.61 -4.21 1.85
C HIS A 349 8.70 -5.66 1.43
N LEU A 350 9.49 -6.44 2.17
CA LEU A 350 9.53 -7.89 1.98
C LEU A 350 8.12 -8.40 2.21
N HIS A 351 7.54 -8.96 1.15
CA HIS A 351 6.16 -9.32 1.20
C HIS A 351 6.00 -10.62 1.97
N HIS A 352 5.06 -10.62 2.90
CA HIS A 352 4.72 -11.77 3.71
C HIS A 352 4.55 -13.04 2.84
N TRP A 353 3.91 -12.95 1.66
CA TRP A 353 3.74 -14.10 0.78
C TRP A 353 5.03 -14.73 0.25
N GLN A 354 6.09 -13.95 0.07
CA GLN A 354 7.38 -14.48 -0.39
C GLN A 354 7.96 -15.38 0.69
N ILE A 355 7.84 -14.96 1.95
CA ILE A 355 8.21 -15.76 3.12
C ILE A 355 7.33 -17.01 3.17
N PHE A 356 6.01 -16.88 2.98
CA PHE A 356 5.10 -18.03 2.99
C PHE A 356 5.33 -19.02 1.85
N TYR A 357 5.88 -18.59 0.72
CA TYR A 357 6.27 -19.49 -0.35
C TYR A 357 7.42 -20.43 0.08
N ILE A 358 8.40 -19.93 0.84
CA ILE A 358 9.42 -20.78 1.49
C ILE A 358 8.76 -21.66 2.56
N LEU A 359 7.85 -21.10 3.36
CA LEU A 359 7.23 -21.85 4.45
C LEU A 359 6.31 -22.96 3.94
N ALA A 360 5.75 -22.87 2.72
CA ALA A 360 4.99 -23.95 2.07
C ALA A 360 5.81 -25.25 1.90
N PHE A 361 7.15 -25.16 1.91
CA PHE A 361 8.02 -26.34 1.92
C PHE A 361 8.08 -27.03 3.29
N PHE A 362 7.69 -26.34 4.37
CA PHE A 362 7.57 -26.86 5.74
C PHE A 362 6.18 -27.41 6.08
N THR A 363 5.30 -27.55 5.08
CA THR A 363 3.91 -27.96 5.29
C THR A 363 3.51 -29.14 4.41
N ARG A 364 4.46 -29.78 3.75
CA ARG A 364 4.18 -30.71 2.65
C ARG A 364 3.95 -32.16 3.10
N PHE A 365 4.57 -32.58 4.18
CA PHE A 365 4.51 -33.97 4.65
C PHE A 365 3.32 -34.17 5.57
N ASP A 366 2.70 -35.34 5.46
CA ASP A 366 1.53 -35.70 6.28
C ASP A 366 1.88 -36.14 7.71
N GLU A 367 2.98 -35.59 8.23
CA GLU A 367 3.52 -35.89 9.55
C GLU A 367 3.02 -34.86 10.56
N PHE A 368 2.85 -35.28 11.81
CA PHE A 368 2.36 -34.41 12.89
C PHE A 368 3.16 -33.09 12.99
N ALA A 369 4.48 -33.17 12.97
CA ALA A 369 5.34 -32.00 13.10
C ALA A 369 5.26 -31.06 11.87
N SER A 370 5.09 -31.59 10.66
CA SER A 370 4.85 -30.77 9.45
C SER A 370 3.49 -30.07 9.53
N ARG A 371 2.42 -30.78 9.92
CA ARG A 371 1.08 -30.20 10.15
C ARG A 371 1.09 -29.13 11.25
N ALA A 372 1.83 -29.35 12.34
CA ALA A 372 1.98 -28.38 13.42
C ALA A 372 2.74 -27.12 12.94
N CYS A 373 3.87 -27.28 12.23
CA CYS A 373 4.59 -26.16 11.62
C CYS A 373 3.70 -25.38 10.65
N ALA A 374 2.92 -26.08 9.83
CA ALA A 374 1.96 -25.50 8.90
C ALA A 374 0.92 -24.63 9.61
N GLY A 375 0.34 -25.14 10.70
CA GLY A 375 -0.57 -24.39 11.54
C GLY A 375 0.09 -23.12 12.07
N LEU A 376 1.23 -23.25 12.76
CA LEU A 376 1.94 -22.11 13.36
C LEU A 376 2.23 -21.00 12.34
N VAL A 377 2.77 -21.40 11.18
CA VAL A 377 3.07 -20.51 10.06
C VAL A 377 1.84 -19.76 9.56
N LEU A 378 0.72 -20.47 9.33
CA LEU A 378 -0.52 -19.84 8.90
C LEU A 378 -1.08 -18.90 9.97
N GLY A 379 -0.93 -19.23 11.26
CA GLY A 379 -1.35 -18.35 12.35
C GLY A 379 -0.57 -17.04 12.34
N ILE A 380 0.75 -17.12 12.18
CA ILE A 380 1.64 -15.96 12.04
C ILE A 380 1.29 -15.14 10.78
N PHE A 381 0.96 -15.80 9.66
CA PHE A 381 0.48 -15.12 8.45
C PHE A 381 -0.78 -14.33 8.72
N THR A 382 -1.80 -14.99 9.28
CA THR A 382 -3.10 -14.38 9.55
C THR A 382 -2.97 -13.24 10.54
N HIS A 383 -2.03 -13.32 11.49
CA HIS A 383 -1.70 -12.18 12.34
C HIS A 383 -1.31 -10.95 11.52
N GLY A 384 -0.27 -11.06 10.69
CA GLY A 384 0.22 -9.95 9.88
C GLY A 384 -0.86 -9.43 8.92
N HIS A 385 -1.58 -10.35 8.27
CA HIS A 385 -2.69 -10.02 7.38
C HIS A 385 -3.81 -9.28 8.11
N ALA A 386 -4.25 -9.76 9.27
CA ALA A 386 -5.39 -9.17 9.97
C ALA A 386 -5.03 -7.85 10.68
N ALA A 387 -3.81 -7.74 11.22
CA ALA A 387 -3.32 -6.56 11.92
C ALA A 387 -2.99 -5.40 10.96
N PHE A 388 -2.22 -5.68 9.90
CA PHE A 388 -1.62 -4.65 9.05
C PHE A 388 -2.14 -4.68 7.61
N GLY A 389 -2.70 -5.80 7.15
CA GLY A 389 -3.20 -5.95 5.78
C GLY A 389 -2.16 -6.45 4.80
N LEU A 390 -2.47 -6.35 3.51
CA LEU A 390 -1.57 -6.68 2.42
C LEU A 390 -1.01 -5.40 1.80
N ASP A 391 0.20 -5.02 2.20
CA ASP A 391 0.88 -3.86 1.61
C ASP A 391 1.12 -4.03 0.11
N PRO A 392 1.35 -2.98 -0.67
CA PRO A 392 1.92 -3.11 -2.01
C PRO A 392 3.40 -3.58 -1.94
N LEU A 393 3.87 -4.29 -2.96
CA LEU A 393 5.27 -4.79 -3.00
C LEU A 393 6.32 -3.67 -3.01
N MET A 394 5.95 -2.53 -3.60
CA MET A 394 6.81 -1.36 -3.68
C MET A 394 6.01 -0.16 -3.20
N GLU A 395 6.41 0.37 -2.05
CA GLU A 395 5.87 1.63 -1.57
C GLU A 395 6.82 2.77 -2.00
N ARG A 396 6.23 3.81 -2.59
CA ARG A 396 6.95 5.00 -3.00
C ARG A 396 7.12 5.89 -1.78
N LYS A 397 8.35 6.04 -1.29
CA LYS A 397 8.64 6.94 -0.18
C LYS A 397 8.94 8.35 -0.67
N GLY A 398 8.06 9.29 -0.37
CA GLY A 398 8.38 10.72 -0.34
C GLY A 398 8.67 11.41 -1.68
N GLU A 399 9.05 12.68 -1.52
CA GLU A 399 9.37 13.64 -2.60
C GLU A 399 10.61 13.20 -3.40
N PRO A 400 10.71 13.57 -4.69
CA PRO A 400 11.85 13.21 -5.56
C PRO A 400 13.20 13.60 -4.96
N VAL A 401 14.22 12.75 -5.16
CA VAL A 401 15.62 13.00 -4.75
C VAL A 401 16.26 14.07 -5.62
#